data_AF-A0A3D4BIS6-F1
#
_entry.id   AF-A0A3D4BIS6-F1
#
_cell.length_a   1.000
_cell.length_b   1.000
_cell.length_c   1.000
_cell.angle_alpha   90.00
_cell.angle_beta   90.00
_cell.angle_gamma   90.00
#
_symmetry.space_group_name_H-M   'P 1'
#
loop_
_entity.id
_entity.type
_entity.pdbx_description
1 polymer ?
#
loop_
_entity_poly.entity_id
_entity_poly.type
_entity_poly.pdbx_seq_one_letter_code
_entity_poly.pdbx_strand_id
1 'polypeptide(L)'
;ENPKLIDAISLQLQVEPRFIFKNIILPEDKFAFTICNPPFHASQDEATKQSLRKVNNLEDKKSTKPLLNFGGQNAELWCSGGEIGFITQMIYESVKYPLQVFWFTTLVSKKDNLKSIYKTLNKVGAVEIKTIEMAQGQKTSRFVAWTFLSEKQQKEWKFNVD
;
A
#
# COMPACT_ATOMS: atom_id res chain seq x y z
N GLU A 1 -27.01 -3.31 1.65
CA GLU A 1 -26.33 -4.42 2.37
C GLU A 1 -26.19 -5.61 1.44
N ASN A 2 -25.12 -6.40 1.57
CA ASN A 2 -24.90 -7.60 0.77
C ASN A 2 -24.85 -8.84 1.69
N PRO A 3 -26.01 -9.43 2.02
CA PRO A 3 -26.12 -10.47 3.05
C PRO A 3 -25.33 -11.74 2.73
N LYS A 4 -24.97 -11.99 1.46
CA LYS A 4 -24.19 -13.16 1.06
C LYS A 4 -22.70 -13.08 1.43
N LEU A 5 -22.20 -11.89 1.75
CA LEU A 5 -20.78 -11.66 2.04
C LEU A 5 -20.52 -11.27 3.50
N ILE A 6 -21.57 -11.17 4.32
CA ILE A 6 -21.46 -10.69 5.70
C ILE A 6 -20.60 -11.62 6.55
N ASP A 7 -20.68 -12.93 6.29
CA ASP A 7 -19.87 -13.94 7.00
C ASP A 7 -18.45 -14.06 6.42
N ALA A 8 -18.22 -13.57 5.20
CA ALA A 8 -16.92 -13.65 4.52
C ALA A 8 -16.07 -12.37 4.68
N ILE A 9 -16.67 -11.27 5.11
CA ILE A 9 -16.02 -9.96 5.19
C ILE A 9 -16.19 -9.41 6.62
N SER A 10 -15.06 -9.27 7.31
CA SER A 10 -14.98 -8.53 8.57
C SER A 10 -14.35 -7.15 8.32
N LEU A 11 -14.88 -6.12 8.99
CA LEU A 11 -14.35 -4.76 8.94
C LEU A 11 -13.69 -4.43 10.27
N GLN A 12 -12.43 -4.00 10.20
CA GLN A 12 -11.64 -3.55 11.35
C GLN A 12 -11.21 -2.10 11.10
N LEU A 13 -11.43 -1.22 12.07
CA LEU A 13 -10.99 0.18 11.98
C LEU A 13 -9.65 0.37 12.69
N GLN A 14 -8.65 0.85 11.95
CA GLN A 14 -7.40 1.32 12.54
C GLN A 14 -7.61 2.70 13.16
N VAL A 15 -7.77 2.75 14.47
CA VAL A 15 -7.99 3.99 15.23
C VAL A 15 -6.74 4.84 15.39
N GLU A 16 -5.55 4.24 15.23
CA GLU A 16 -4.27 4.93 15.37
C GLU A 16 -3.63 5.18 13.99
N PRO A 17 -3.65 6.42 13.46
CA PRO A 17 -3.22 6.70 12.07
C PRO A 17 -1.75 6.40 11.79
N ARG A 18 -0.93 6.22 12.83
CA ARG A 18 0.49 5.87 12.72
C ARG A 18 0.73 4.38 12.53
N PHE A 19 -0.27 3.55 12.84
CA PHE A 19 -0.18 2.11 12.70
C PHE A 19 -0.84 1.65 11.42
N ILE A 20 -0.30 0.58 10.83
CA ILE A 20 -0.86 -0.05 9.64
C ILE A 20 -1.37 -1.44 10.00
N PHE A 21 -0.52 -2.28 10.59
CA PHE A 21 -0.84 -3.65 10.96
C PHE A 21 -1.04 -3.82 12.46
N LYS A 22 -0.38 -2.98 13.26
CA LYS A 22 -0.50 -3.07 14.71
C LYS A 22 -1.96 -2.90 15.16
N ASN A 23 -2.41 -3.81 16.02
CA ASN A 23 -3.79 -3.92 16.52
C ASN A 23 -4.84 -4.34 15.46
N ILE A 24 -4.43 -4.58 14.21
CA ILE A 24 -5.31 -5.11 13.15
C ILE A 24 -5.02 -6.59 12.92
N ILE A 25 -3.74 -6.96 12.89
CA ILE A 25 -3.30 -8.36 12.86
C ILE A 25 -3.16 -8.83 14.32
N LEU A 26 -4.05 -9.72 14.73
CA LEU A 26 -4.10 -10.35 16.05
C LEU A 26 -3.25 -11.64 16.08
N PRO A 27 -2.82 -12.16 17.24
CA PRO A 27 -1.91 -13.30 17.32
C PRO A 27 -2.36 -14.58 16.58
N GLU A 28 -3.65 -14.83 16.52
CA GLU A 28 -4.29 -15.97 15.87
C GLU A 28 -4.49 -15.78 14.36
N ASP A 29 -4.32 -14.56 13.86
CA ASP A 29 -4.59 -14.25 12.47
C ASP A 29 -3.54 -14.87 11.53
N LYS A 30 -4.05 -15.36 10.40
CA LYS A 30 -3.25 -15.84 9.29
C LYS A 30 -3.84 -15.35 7.97
N PHE A 31 -3.05 -14.63 7.19
CA PHE A 31 -3.47 -14.00 5.94
C PHE A 31 -2.65 -14.50 4.76
N ALA A 32 -3.31 -14.68 3.62
CA ALA A 32 -2.63 -14.99 2.36
C ALA A 32 -1.83 -13.78 1.87
N PHE A 33 -2.41 -12.60 1.97
CA PHE A 33 -1.70 -11.38 1.60
C PHE A 33 -2.38 -10.14 2.16
N THR A 34 -1.63 -9.03 2.19
CA THR A 34 -2.18 -7.68 2.37
C THR A 34 -2.22 -6.97 1.03
N ILE A 35 -3.17 -6.05 0.82
CA ILE A 35 -3.19 -5.12 -0.31
C ILE A 35 -3.15 -3.70 0.24
N CYS A 36 -2.35 -2.83 -0.36
CA CYS A 36 -2.31 -1.42 0.00
C CYS A 36 -2.21 -0.53 -1.25
N ASN A 37 -3.00 0.55 -1.28
CA ASN A 37 -2.79 1.68 -2.16
C ASN A 37 -2.38 2.89 -1.28
N PRO A 38 -1.08 3.18 -1.16
CA PRO A 38 -0.59 4.18 -0.23
C PRO A 38 -0.96 5.61 -0.67
N PRO A 39 -1.09 6.55 0.27
CA PRO A 39 -1.34 7.96 -0.06
C PRO A 39 -0.19 8.54 -0.89
N PHE A 40 -0.52 9.32 -1.91
CA PHE A 40 0.43 9.68 -2.98
C PHE A 40 1.35 10.86 -2.63
N HIS A 41 0.87 11.82 -1.83
CA HIS A 41 1.54 13.10 -1.60
C HIS A 41 2.03 13.25 -0.16
N ALA A 42 3.11 14.02 0.05
CA ALA A 42 3.65 14.26 1.39
C ALA A 42 2.86 15.34 2.18
N SER A 43 2.03 16.12 1.48
CA SER A 43 1.24 17.19 2.07
C SER A 43 0.07 17.58 1.16
N GLN A 44 -0.89 18.31 1.74
CA GLN A 44 -1.98 18.94 1.00
C GLN A 44 -1.45 19.86 -0.11
N ASP A 45 -0.41 20.65 0.16
CA ASP A 45 0.19 21.57 -0.82
C ASP A 45 0.77 20.84 -2.05
N GLU A 46 1.42 19.69 -1.84
CA GLU A 46 1.93 18.86 -2.94
C GLU A 46 0.77 18.27 -3.76
N ALA A 47 -0.29 17.81 -3.08
CA ALA A 47 -1.49 17.31 -3.73
C ALA A 47 -2.17 18.40 -4.59
N THR A 48 -2.32 19.62 -4.05
CA THR A 48 -2.89 20.76 -4.78
C THR A 48 -2.04 21.17 -5.97
N LYS A 49 -0.72 21.28 -5.82
CA LYS A 49 0.20 21.63 -6.92
C LYS A 49 0.17 20.59 -8.03
N GLN A 50 0.16 19.30 -7.69
CA GLN A 50 0.13 18.23 -8.69
C GLN A 50 -1.22 18.17 -9.43
N SER A 51 -2.32 18.41 -8.73
CA SER A 51 -3.65 18.52 -9.33
C SER A 51 -3.75 19.72 -10.28
N LEU A 52 -3.24 20.89 -9.88
CA LEU A 52 -3.18 22.07 -10.75
C LEU A 52 -2.34 21.83 -12.01
N ARG A 53 -1.19 21.15 -11.90
CA ARG A 53 -0.37 20.76 -13.07
C ARG A 53 -1.11 19.81 -14.00
N LYS A 54 -1.85 18.82 -13.47
CA LYS A 54 -2.61 17.87 -14.29
C LYS A 54 -3.76 18.55 -15.03
N VAL A 55 -4.54 19.40 -14.37
CA VAL A 55 -5.62 20.17 -15.01
C VAL A 55 -5.05 21.08 -16.10
N ASN A 56 -3.97 21.81 -15.82
CA ASN A 56 -3.32 22.68 -16.81
C ASN A 56 -2.67 21.93 -17.98
N ASN A 57 -2.38 20.63 -17.85
CA ASN A 57 -1.88 19.79 -18.94
C ASN A 57 -3.01 19.14 -19.76
N LEU A 58 -4.26 19.18 -19.28
CA LEU A 58 -5.44 18.60 -19.92
C LEU A 58 -6.33 19.66 -20.57
N GLU A 59 -6.22 20.93 -20.16
CA GLU A 59 -7.03 22.05 -20.65
C GLU A 59 -6.17 23.13 -21.29
N ASP A 60 -6.60 23.67 -22.45
CA ASP A 60 -5.93 24.78 -23.15
C ASP A 60 -5.96 26.12 -22.37
N LYS A 61 -6.80 26.22 -21.32
CA LYS A 61 -6.89 27.38 -20.43
C LYS A 61 -6.31 27.04 -19.06
N LYS A 62 -5.35 27.86 -18.61
CA LYS A 62 -4.77 27.75 -17.26
C LYS A 62 -5.85 27.98 -16.21
N SER A 63 -6.26 26.92 -15.51
CA SER A 63 -7.20 27.00 -14.41
C SER A 63 -6.47 27.42 -13.12
N THR A 64 -7.05 28.37 -12.39
CA THR A 64 -6.59 28.79 -11.06
C THR A 64 -7.24 28.00 -9.92
N LYS A 65 -8.23 27.15 -10.23
CA LYS A 65 -8.94 26.33 -9.24
C LYS A 65 -8.60 24.84 -9.46
N PRO A 66 -8.09 24.14 -8.44
CA PRO A 66 -7.87 22.70 -8.54
C PRO A 66 -9.25 22.01 -8.58
N LEU A 67 -9.73 21.67 -9.77
CA LEU A 67 -10.79 20.68 -9.94
C LEU A 67 -10.17 19.31 -9.66
N LEU A 68 -10.34 18.82 -8.44
CA LEU A 68 -9.97 17.47 -8.06
C LEU A 68 -10.99 16.51 -8.70
N ASN A 69 -10.64 15.88 -9.82
CA ASN A 69 -11.39 14.73 -10.37
C ASN A 69 -11.25 13.47 -9.48
N PHE A 70 -10.60 13.59 -8.32
CA PHE A 70 -10.46 12.55 -7.31
C PHE A 70 -11.32 12.95 -6.10
N GLY A 71 -12.47 12.29 -5.93
CA GLY A 71 -13.32 12.41 -4.74
C GLY A 71 -12.74 11.72 -3.51
N GLY A 72 -11.42 11.53 -3.44
CA GLY A 72 -10.76 10.88 -2.30
C GLY A 72 -10.76 11.80 -1.08
N GLN A 73 -10.99 11.22 0.10
CA GLN A 73 -10.92 11.98 1.35
C GLN A 73 -9.48 12.44 1.61
N ASN A 74 -9.28 13.52 2.36
CA ASN A 74 -7.97 14.15 2.62
C ASN A 74 -6.84 13.14 2.98
N ALA A 75 -7.16 12.06 3.70
CA ALA A 75 -6.21 11.02 4.12
C ALA A 75 -5.78 10.06 2.99
N GLU A 76 -6.54 9.95 1.90
CA GLU A 76 -6.18 9.13 0.73
C GLU A 76 -5.19 9.86 -0.18
N LEU A 77 -5.15 11.20 -0.11
CA LEU A 77 -4.34 12.02 -0.98
C LEU A 77 -2.95 12.29 -0.39
N TRP A 78 -2.82 12.50 0.92
CA TRP A 78 -1.52 12.78 1.53
C TRP A 78 -1.31 12.21 2.93
N CYS A 79 -0.05 11.96 3.26
CA CYS A 79 0.42 11.69 4.61
C CYS A 79 1.81 12.29 4.82
N SER A 80 2.23 12.49 6.07
CA SER A 80 3.61 12.94 6.34
C SER A 80 4.62 11.93 5.77
N GLY A 81 5.55 12.41 4.94
CA GLY A 81 6.52 11.56 4.23
C GLY A 81 6.00 10.92 2.94
N GLY A 82 4.73 11.12 2.61
CA GLY A 82 4.08 10.67 1.36
C GLY A 82 4.18 9.15 1.15
N GLU A 83 4.07 8.74 -0.11
CA GLU A 83 4.10 7.32 -0.51
C GLU A 83 5.29 6.56 0.09
N ILE A 84 6.50 7.15 0.03
CA ILE A 84 7.69 6.47 0.54
C ILE A 84 7.69 6.35 2.07
N GLY A 85 7.24 7.37 2.79
CA GLY A 85 7.12 7.33 4.25
C GLY A 85 6.14 6.26 4.70
N PHE A 86 4.97 6.20 4.07
CA PHE A 86 3.95 5.20 4.34
C PHE A 86 4.46 3.78 4.08
N ILE A 87 5.04 3.51 2.91
CA ILE A 87 5.57 2.19 2.57
C ILE A 87 6.72 1.80 3.52
N THR A 88 7.57 2.75 3.89
CA THR A 88 8.66 2.50 4.85
C THR A 88 8.11 2.06 6.21
N GLN A 89 7.08 2.73 6.72
CA GLN A 89 6.38 2.34 7.95
C GLN A 89 5.76 0.94 7.82
N MET A 90 5.09 0.67 6.69
CA MET A 90 4.48 -0.63 6.40
C MET A 90 5.52 -1.76 6.43
N ILE A 91 6.70 -1.53 5.84
CA ILE A 91 7.81 -2.50 5.87
C ILE A 91 8.27 -2.74 7.30
N TYR A 92 8.50 -1.70 8.11
CA TYR A 92 8.94 -1.88 9.49
C TYR A 92 7.91 -2.57 10.38
N GLU A 93 6.61 -2.33 10.18
CA GLU A 93 5.57 -3.06 10.90
C GLU A 93 5.46 -4.51 10.46
N SER A 94 5.62 -4.81 9.17
CA SER A 94 5.51 -6.17 8.63
C SER A 94 6.49 -7.16 9.27
N VAL A 95 7.65 -6.69 9.74
CA VAL A 95 8.65 -7.49 10.46
C VAL A 95 8.09 -8.16 11.72
N LYS A 96 7.04 -7.59 12.31
CA LYS A 96 6.41 -8.13 13.53
C LYS A 96 5.43 -9.27 13.24
N TYR A 97 5.08 -9.49 11.97
CA TYR A 97 4.07 -10.45 11.53
C TYR A 97 4.62 -11.47 10.50
N PRO A 98 5.86 -11.98 10.65
CA PRO A 98 6.56 -12.68 9.57
C PRO A 98 5.95 -14.05 9.24
N LEU A 99 5.28 -14.68 10.20
CA LEU A 99 4.63 -15.98 10.07
C LEU A 99 3.09 -15.88 9.95
N GLN A 100 2.54 -14.67 9.99
CA GLN A 100 1.11 -14.42 9.98
C GLN A 100 0.61 -13.96 8.62
N VAL A 101 1.48 -13.38 7.79
CA VAL A 101 1.12 -12.96 6.44
C VAL A 101 2.07 -13.63 5.46
N PHE A 102 1.54 -14.32 4.45
CA PHE A 102 2.39 -14.89 3.40
C PHE A 102 3.00 -13.76 2.57
N TRP A 103 2.20 -12.92 1.92
CA TRP A 103 2.68 -11.80 1.12
C TRP A 103 2.20 -10.45 1.64
N PHE A 104 3.13 -9.58 2.02
CA PHE A 104 2.81 -8.16 2.14
C PHE A 104 2.89 -7.52 0.76
N THR A 105 1.88 -6.76 0.36
CA THR A 105 1.88 -6.06 -0.95
C THR A 105 1.44 -4.61 -0.86
N THR A 106 2.02 -3.76 -1.70
CA THR A 106 1.60 -2.35 -1.86
C THR A 106 1.83 -1.88 -3.30
N LEU A 107 0.90 -1.07 -3.81
CA LEU A 107 1.13 -0.30 -5.04
C LEU A 107 2.28 0.68 -4.86
N VAL A 108 3.02 0.96 -5.94
CA VAL A 108 4.11 1.95 -5.97
C VAL A 108 3.98 2.82 -7.22
N SER A 109 3.56 4.06 -7.01
CA SER A 109 3.25 5.01 -8.07
C SER A 109 4.52 5.61 -8.66
N LYS A 110 5.42 6.10 -7.80
CA LYS A 110 6.67 6.76 -8.22
C LYS A 110 7.78 5.72 -8.38
N LYS A 111 8.28 5.51 -9.59
CA LYS A 111 9.36 4.54 -9.88
C LYS A 111 10.61 4.80 -9.04
N ASP A 112 10.89 6.08 -8.76
CA ASP A 112 12.04 6.51 -7.96
C ASP A 112 12.02 5.99 -6.52
N ASN A 113 10.82 5.65 -6.00
CA ASN A 113 10.68 5.08 -4.65
C ASN A 113 11.22 3.64 -4.56
N LEU A 114 11.27 2.88 -5.67
CA LEU A 114 11.65 1.48 -5.67
C LEU A 114 13.05 1.24 -5.08
N LYS A 115 14.02 2.10 -5.39
CA LYS A 115 15.39 1.96 -4.88
C LYS A 115 15.43 2.03 -3.35
N SER A 116 14.66 2.95 -2.76
CA SER A 116 14.58 3.10 -1.31
C SER A 116 13.79 1.96 -0.65
N ILE A 117 12.71 1.51 -1.31
CA ILE A 117 11.90 0.37 -0.88
C ILE A 117 12.76 -0.89 -0.80
N TYR A 118 13.48 -1.24 -1.87
CA TYR A 118 14.36 -2.42 -1.86
C TYR A 118 15.46 -2.33 -0.82
N LYS A 119 16.08 -1.15 -0.65
CA LYS A 119 17.08 -0.94 0.41
C LYS A 119 16.51 -1.23 1.80
N THR A 120 15.28 -0.78 2.05
CA THR A 120 14.61 -0.98 3.34
C THR A 120 14.21 -2.43 3.54
N LEU A 121 13.63 -3.08 2.53
CA LEU A 121 13.27 -4.50 2.56
C LEU A 121 14.48 -5.40 2.83
N ASN A 122 15.60 -5.16 2.13
CA ASN A 122 16.84 -5.89 2.36
C ASN A 122 17.38 -5.64 3.78
N LYS A 123 17.32 -4.40 4.28
CA LYS A 123 17.75 -4.06 5.64
C LYS A 123 16.96 -4.83 6.70
N VAL A 124 15.66 -5.02 6.50
CA VAL A 124 14.80 -5.74 7.47
C VAL A 124 14.77 -7.25 7.26
N GLY A 125 15.54 -7.77 6.28
CA GLY A 125 15.67 -9.21 6.06
C GLY A 125 14.44 -9.85 5.40
N ALA A 126 13.74 -9.15 4.51
CA ALA A 126 12.74 -9.81 3.66
C ALA A 126 13.43 -10.93 2.85
N VAL A 127 12.83 -12.12 2.87
CA VAL A 127 13.39 -13.33 2.25
C VAL A 127 13.26 -13.29 0.75
N GLU A 128 12.10 -12.84 0.27
CA GLU A 128 11.82 -12.72 -1.16
C GLU A 128 11.08 -11.42 -1.42
N ILE A 129 11.50 -10.72 -2.48
CA ILE A 129 10.94 -9.44 -2.91
C ILE A 129 10.62 -9.57 -4.40
N LYS A 130 9.37 -9.26 -4.78
CA LYS A 130 8.91 -9.23 -6.17
C LYS A 130 8.37 -7.86 -6.50
N THR A 131 8.60 -7.45 -7.74
CA THR A 131 7.94 -6.27 -8.32
C THR A 131 7.23 -6.70 -9.58
N ILE A 132 5.93 -6.50 -9.59
CA ILE A 132 5.07 -6.89 -10.70
C ILE A 132 4.66 -5.61 -11.40
N GLU A 133 5.03 -5.49 -12.67
CA GLU A 133 4.58 -4.40 -13.53
C GLU A 133 3.18 -4.72 -14.05
N MET A 134 2.29 -3.73 -14.00
CA MET A 134 0.94 -3.80 -14.51
C MET A 134 0.78 -2.68 -15.54
N ALA A 135 0.72 -3.04 -16.81
CA ALA A 135 0.45 -2.10 -17.89
C ALA A 135 -1.02 -2.20 -18.31
N GLN A 136 -1.78 -1.11 -18.15
CA GLN A 136 -3.10 -0.98 -18.75
C GLN A 136 -3.19 0.38 -19.46
N GLY A 137 -3.19 0.34 -20.80
CA GLY A 137 -3.15 1.55 -21.62
C GLY A 137 -1.89 2.40 -21.35
N GLN A 138 -2.06 3.71 -21.18
CA GLN A 138 -0.95 4.65 -20.93
C GLN A 138 -0.50 4.71 -19.46
N LYS A 139 -1.16 3.98 -18.55
CA LYS A 139 -0.82 4.00 -17.12
C LYS A 139 0.04 2.79 -16.78
N THR A 140 1.33 3.03 -16.53
CA THR A 140 2.21 2.05 -15.90
C THR A 140 1.97 2.05 -14.40
N SER A 141 1.34 0.99 -13.89
CA SER A 141 1.24 0.70 -12.46
C SER A 141 2.22 -0.41 -12.09
N ARG A 142 2.55 -0.53 -10.81
CA ARG A 142 3.35 -1.62 -10.28
C ARG A 142 3.00 -1.83 -8.82
N PHE A 143 3.15 -3.06 -8.35
CA PHE A 143 3.17 -3.33 -6.92
C PHE A 143 4.43 -4.07 -6.54
N VAL A 144 4.85 -3.85 -5.29
CA VAL A 144 5.92 -4.59 -4.64
C VAL A 144 5.26 -5.58 -3.69
N ALA A 145 5.71 -6.83 -3.74
CA ALA A 145 5.34 -7.88 -2.81
C ALA A 145 6.59 -8.39 -2.09
N TRP A 146 6.49 -8.63 -0.78
CA TRP A 146 7.57 -9.24 -0.01
C TRP A 146 7.04 -10.24 1.02
N THR A 147 7.90 -11.18 1.39
CA THR A 147 7.62 -12.18 2.42
C THR A 147 8.83 -12.38 3.32
N PHE A 148 8.57 -12.78 4.56
CA PHE A 148 9.59 -13.23 5.51
C PHE A 148 9.63 -14.76 5.64
N LEU A 149 8.77 -15.47 4.91
CA LEU A 149 8.74 -16.92 4.89
C LEU A 149 9.89 -17.46 4.03
N SER A 150 10.68 -18.35 4.62
CA SER A 150 11.62 -19.19 3.88
C SER A 150 10.89 -20.07 2.86
N GLU A 151 11.60 -20.54 1.83
CA GLU A 151 11.02 -21.42 0.81
C GLU A 151 10.34 -22.66 1.40
N LYS A 152 10.93 -23.23 2.47
CA LYS A 152 10.32 -24.35 3.22
C LYS A 152 9.00 -23.95 3.87
N GLN A 153 8.97 -22.82 4.58
CA GLN A 153 7.75 -22.33 5.23
C GLN A 153 6.66 -21.96 4.21
N GLN A 154 7.04 -21.45 3.04
CA GLN A 154 6.12 -21.19 1.94
C GLN A 154 5.45 -22.49 1.45
N LYS A 155 6.20 -23.58 1.29
CA LYS A 155 5.66 -24.89 0.88
C LYS A 155 4.79 -25.53 1.95
N GLU A 156 5.10 -25.29 3.21
CA GLU A 156 4.34 -25.79 4.37
C GLU A 156 3.13 -24.91 4.71
N TRP A 157 2.96 -23.75 4.05
CA TRP A 157 1.89 -22.82 4.35
C TRP A 157 0.52 -23.40 4.00
N LYS A 158 -0.31 -23.60 5.02
CA LYS A 158 -1.69 -24.04 4.89
C LYS A 158 -2.62 -23.15 5.72
N PHE A 159 -3.80 -22.89 5.19
CA PHE A 159 -4.92 -22.43 6.00
C PHE A 159 -5.55 -23.66 6.63
N ASN A 160 -5.85 -23.59 7.93
CA ASN A 160 -6.71 -24.59 8.53
C ASN A 160 -8.07 -24.36 7.92
N VAL A 161 -8.50 -25.30 7.09
CA VAL A 161 -9.87 -25.35 6.60
C VAL A 161 -10.55 -26.32 7.56
N ASP A 162 -11.30 -25.76 8.51
CA ASP A 162 -12.31 -26.54 9.24
C ASP A 162 -13.44 -26.94 8.28
#